data_AF-A0A9W6RB28-F1
#
_entry.id   AF-A0A9W6RB28-F1
#
_cell.length_a   1.000
_cell.length_b   1.000
_cell.length_c   1.000
_cell.angle_alpha   90.00
_cell.angle_beta   90.00
_cell.angle_gamma   90.00
#
_symmetry.space_group_name_H-M   'P 1'
#
loop_
_entity.id
_entity.type
_entity.pdbx_description
1 polymer ?
#
loop_
_entity_poly.entity_id
_entity_poly.type
_entity_poly.pdbx_seq_one_letter_code
_entity_poly.pdbx_strand_id
1 'polypeptide(L)'
;MVHLTEPPRTLSGSAELLTGYLDFYRDTIPRKLAGLSEAELRRTRVPSGWVPLGLLKHLGYVELRWLRWGFAVEQVDDPWADWNADRTEWRLDPADDLASVTAFFDEQCARSRAIVEGAQLSAVAADAGLEPVPSAAGIRPACGPSRRRARTGRRRDLRMTSQ
;
A
#
# COMPACT_ATOMS: atom_id res chain seq x y z
N MET A 1 4.47 27.64 2.64
CA MET A 1 4.24 26.19 2.42
C MET A 1 4.30 25.96 0.92
N VAL A 2 5.28 25.18 0.44
CA VAL A 2 5.48 24.97 -1.00
C VAL A 2 4.45 23.96 -1.47
N HIS A 3 3.60 24.36 -2.40
CA HIS A 3 2.66 23.44 -3.06
C HIS A 3 3.46 22.58 -4.05
N LEU A 4 3.50 21.27 -3.83
CA LEU A 4 4.07 20.38 -4.82
C LEU A 4 3.09 20.28 -6.00
N THR A 5 3.58 20.59 -7.20
CA THR A 5 2.82 20.41 -8.43
C THR A 5 2.98 18.98 -8.92
N GLU A 6 2.03 18.53 -9.76
CA GLU A 6 2.15 17.26 -10.45
C GLU A 6 3.53 17.17 -11.17
N PRO A 7 4.24 16.02 -11.09
CA PRO A 7 5.50 15.85 -11.78
C PRO A 7 5.36 16.12 -13.29
N PRO A 8 6.32 16.82 -13.92
CA PRO A 8 6.23 17.11 -15.33
C PRO A 8 6.33 15.84 -16.15
N ARG A 9 5.51 15.75 -17.22
CA ARG A 9 5.47 14.61 -18.15
C ARG A 9 6.79 14.35 -18.88
N THR A 10 7.75 15.27 -18.78
CA THR A 10 9.09 15.16 -19.35
C THR A 10 10.03 14.31 -18.50
N LEU A 11 9.66 13.96 -17.25
CA LEU A 11 10.43 13.01 -16.44
C LEU A 11 10.34 11.60 -17.06
N SER A 12 11.49 11.07 -17.48
CA SER A 12 11.59 9.74 -18.09
C SER A 12 12.10 8.67 -17.12
N GLY A 13 12.74 9.05 -16.02
CA GLY A 13 13.21 8.12 -15.00
C GLY A 13 12.02 7.54 -14.23
N SER A 14 11.78 6.23 -14.35
CA SER A 14 10.63 5.59 -13.69
C SER A 14 10.65 5.76 -12.17
N ALA A 15 11.84 5.77 -11.55
CA ALA A 15 11.98 5.93 -10.11
C ALA A 15 11.61 7.35 -9.68
N GLU A 16 12.18 8.34 -10.37
CA GLU A 16 11.91 9.77 -10.15
C GLU A 16 10.44 10.12 -10.40
N LEU A 17 9.84 9.54 -11.44
CA LEU A 17 8.43 9.74 -11.76
C LEU A 17 7.53 9.16 -10.66
N LEU A 18 7.82 7.94 -10.21
CA LEU A 18 7.06 7.29 -9.13
C LEU A 18 7.16 8.10 -7.83
N THR A 19 8.37 8.43 -7.38
CA THR A 19 8.57 9.18 -6.12
C THR A 19 7.99 10.58 -6.22
N GLY A 20 8.11 11.24 -7.37
CA GLY A 20 7.50 12.55 -7.62
C GLY A 20 5.97 12.51 -7.49
N TYR A 21 5.31 11.48 -8.04
CA TYR A 21 3.86 11.35 -7.92
C TYR A 21 3.43 11.02 -6.49
N LEU A 22 4.19 10.18 -5.78
CA LEU A 22 3.92 9.90 -4.38
C LEU A 22 4.02 11.18 -3.54
N ASP A 23 5.07 11.97 -3.71
CA ASP A 23 5.24 13.23 -2.99
C ASP A 23 4.13 14.24 -3.32
N PHE A 24 3.71 14.33 -4.59
CA PHE A 24 2.57 15.14 -5.00
C PHE A 24 1.28 14.74 -4.28
N TYR A 25 0.94 13.45 -4.21
CA TYR A 25 -0.27 13.00 -3.52
C TYR A 25 -0.19 13.13 -2.00
N ARG A 26 0.98 12.88 -1.41
CA ARG A 26 1.24 13.06 0.03
C ARG A 26 1.04 14.51 0.47
N ASP A 27 1.47 15.47 -0.34
CA ASP A 27 1.18 16.90 -0.09
C ASP A 27 -0.28 17.27 -0.40
N THR A 28 -0.89 16.67 -1.42
CA THR A 28 -2.24 17.05 -1.87
C THR A 28 -3.33 16.66 -0.89
N ILE A 29 -3.28 15.46 -0.32
CA ILE A 29 -4.41 14.91 0.43
C ILE A 29 -4.67 15.71 1.71
N PRO A 30 -3.70 15.97 2.62
CA PRO A 30 -3.93 16.79 3.80
C PRO A 30 -4.43 18.19 3.45
N ARG A 31 -3.93 18.81 2.38
CA ARG A 31 -4.39 20.13 1.91
C ARG A 31 -5.86 20.13 1.49
N LYS A 32 -6.35 19.06 0.88
CA LYS A 32 -7.77 18.93 0.53
C LYS A 32 -8.66 18.81 1.76
N LEU A 33 -8.12 18.36 2.89
CA LEU A 33 -8.86 18.16 4.14
C LEU A 33 -8.80 19.37 5.08
N ALA A 34 -7.75 20.18 5.02
CA ALA A 34 -7.51 21.30 5.94
C ALA A 34 -8.61 22.37 6.01
N GLY A 35 -9.48 22.46 4.99
CA GLY A 35 -10.61 23.41 4.97
C GLY A 35 -11.95 22.83 5.42
N LEU A 36 -12.02 21.55 5.77
CA LEU A 36 -13.25 20.88 6.17
C LEU A 36 -13.49 21.04 7.67
N SER A 37 -14.75 21.24 8.05
CA SER A 37 -15.16 21.16 9.46
C SER A 37 -15.09 19.71 9.98
N GLU A 38 -15.06 19.53 11.30
CA GLU A 38 -15.05 18.20 11.93
C GLU A 38 -16.24 17.32 11.48
N ALA A 39 -17.43 17.92 11.38
CA ALA A 39 -18.61 17.25 10.88
C ALA A 39 -18.42 16.78 9.43
N GLU A 40 -17.75 17.58 8.60
CA GLU A 40 -17.48 17.25 7.21
C GLU A 40 -16.39 16.19 7.04
N LEU A 41 -15.40 16.16 7.92
CA LEU A 41 -14.34 15.15 7.95
C LEU A 41 -14.88 13.75 8.28
N ARG A 42 -15.97 13.68 9.05
CA ARG A 42 -16.63 12.43 9.47
C ARG A 42 -17.89 12.09 8.68
N ARG A 43 -18.23 12.86 7.65
CA ARG A 43 -19.42 12.62 6.83
C ARG A 43 -19.06 11.94 5.52
N THR A 44 -19.71 10.82 5.22
CA THR A 44 -19.62 10.21 3.89
C THR A 44 -20.23 11.15 2.83
N ARG A 45 -19.56 11.24 1.68
CA ARG A 45 -20.05 12.00 0.52
C ARG A 45 -20.27 11.12 -0.71
N VAL A 46 -20.02 9.83 -0.59
CA VAL A 46 -20.01 8.89 -1.72
C VAL A 46 -20.69 7.57 -1.34
N PRO A 47 -21.29 6.85 -2.30
CA PRO A 47 -21.98 5.58 -2.02
C PRO A 47 -21.09 4.50 -1.40
N SER A 48 -19.76 4.57 -1.59
CA SER A 48 -18.80 3.63 -1.02
C SER A 48 -18.63 3.74 0.50
N GLY A 49 -19.22 4.74 1.15
CA GLY A 49 -19.32 4.79 2.61
C GLY A 49 -18.11 5.34 3.37
N TRP A 50 -16.95 5.53 2.72
CA TRP A 50 -15.79 6.13 3.39
C TRP A 50 -16.01 7.61 3.72
N VAL A 51 -15.34 8.07 4.78
CA VAL A 51 -15.34 9.46 5.23
C VAL A 51 -13.94 10.07 5.04
N PRO A 52 -13.82 11.39 4.80
CA PRO A 52 -12.52 12.01 4.48
C PRO A 52 -11.40 11.73 5.50
N LEU A 53 -11.70 11.76 6.80
CA LEU A 53 -10.72 11.44 7.84
C LEU A 53 -10.30 9.97 7.82
N GLY A 54 -11.25 9.06 7.59
CA GLY A 54 -11.00 7.62 7.47
C GLY A 54 -10.13 7.29 6.26
N LEU A 55 -10.31 8.01 5.15
CA LEU A 55 -9.45 7.89 3.97
C LEU A 55 -8.00 8.29 4.29
N LEU A 56 -7.77 9.40 4.99
CA LEU A 56 -6.41 9.81 5.36
C LEU A 56 -5.75 8.78 6.28
N LYS A 57 -6.46 8.29 7.31
CA LYS A 57 -5.96 7.24 8.21
C LYS A 57 -5.59 5.99 7.43
N HIS A 58 -6.49 5.53 6.57
CA HIS A 58 -6.25 4.36 5.72
C HIS A 58 -4.99 4.52 4.85
N LEU A 59 -4.76 5.70 4.25
CA LEU A 59 -3.56 5.93 3.44
C LEU A 59 -2.28 5.87 4.27
N GLY A 60 -2.30 6.27 5.54
CA GLY A 60 -1.19 6.05 6.46
C GLY A 60 -0.92 4.55 6.66
N TYR A 61 -1.97 3.75 6.85
CA TYR A 61 -1.83 2.29 6.92
C TYR A 61 -1.43 1.65 5.59
N VAL A 62 -1.77 2.23 4.43
CA VAL A 62 -1.30 1.77 3.11
C VAL A 62 0.22 1.94 3.00
N GLU A 63 0.75 3.12 3.34
CA GLU A 63 2.21 3.37 3.37
C GLU A 63 2.92 2.37 4.30
N LEU A 64 2.35 2.16 5.50
CA LEU A 64 2.86 1.21 6.48
C LEU A 64 2.79 -0.25 5.98
N ARG A 65 1.63 -0.70 5.49
CA ARG A 65 1.42 -2.11 5.08
C ARG A 65 2.30 -2.51 3.92
N TRP A 66 2.41 -1.66 2.89
CA TRP A 66 3.14 -2.04 1.69
C TRP A 66 4.64 -1.87 1.82
N LEU A 67 5.09 -0.74 2.39
CA LEU A 67 6.53 -0.42 2.40
C LEU A 67 7.23 -0.90 3.67
N ARG A 68 6.64 -0.66 4.84
CA ARG A 68 7.26 -1.08 6.12
C ARG A 68 7.05 -2.56 6.39
N TRP A 69 5.80 -2.98 6.53
CA TRP A 69 5.45 -4.35 6.89
C TRP A 69 5.74 -5.32 5.74
N GLY A 70 5.22 -5.05 4.54
CA GLY A 70 5.36 -5.96 3.40
C GLY A 70 6.74 -5.99 2.76
N PHE A 71 7.26 -4.82 2.34
CA PHE A 71 8.52 -4.76 1.57
C PHE A 71 9.77 -4.85 2.45
N ALA A 72 9.85 -4.03 3.50
CA ALA A 72 11.00 -3.98 4.40
C ALA A 72 10.95 -5.01 5.54
N VAL A 73 9.81 -5.68 5.72
CA VAL A 73 9.60 -6.68 6.79
C VAL A 73 9.88 -6.09 8.17
N GLU A 74 9.46 -4.85 8.38
CA GLU A 74 9.45 -4.28 9.72
C GLU A 74 8.37 -4.96 10.58
N GLN A 75 8.69 -5.19 11.85
CA GLN A 75 7.69 -5.61 12.82
C GLN A 75 6.73 -4.44 13.09
N VAL A 76 5.44 -4.71 12.94
CA VAL A 76 4.34 -3.77 13.21
C VAL A 76 3.33 -4.52 14.06
N ASP A 77 2.92 -3.91 15.17
CA ASP A 77 1.98 -4.51 16.12
C ASP A 77 0.64 -4.88 15.48
N ASP A 78 0.01 -3.94 14.75
CA ASP A 78 -1.23 -4.18 14.03
C ASP A 78 -1.25 -3.46 12.66
N PRO A 79 -0.87 -4.14 11.56
CA PRO A 79 -0.93 -3.56 10.22
C PRO A 79 -2.36 -3.33 9.71
N TRP A 80 -3.39 -3.84 10.40
CA TRP A 80 -4.80 -3.79 10.00
C TRP A 80 -5.65 -2.93 10.94
N ALA A 81 -5.04 -2.09 11.77
CA ALA A 81 -5.78 -1.30 12.77
C ALA A 81 -6.75 -0.26 12.17
N ASP A 82 -6.70 0.02 10.86
CA ASP A 82 -7.72 0.80 10.13
C ASP A 82 -8.91 -0.03 9.61
N TRP A 83 -8.98 -1.32 9.96
CA TRP A 83 -10.07 -2.22 9.56
C TRP A 83 -11.07 -2.42 10.71
N ASN A 84 -12.34 -2.56 10.35
CA ASN A 84 -13.40 -2.99 11.25
C ASN A 84 -13.39 -4.52 11.40
N ALA A 85 -14.07 -5.01 12.44
CA ALA A 85 -14.20 -6.45 12.69
C ALA A 85 -14.87 -7.22 11.53
N ASP A 86 -15.74 -6.55 10.77
CA ASP A 86 -16.40 -7.09 9.58
C ASP A 86 -15.55 -6.98 8.30
N ARG A 87 -14.29 -6.54 8.42
CA ARG A 87 -13.33 -6.33 7.32
C ARG A 87 -13.69 -5.20 6.37
N THR A 88 -14.59 -4.30 6.75
CA THR A 88 -14.68 -3.01 6.09
C THR A 88 -13.47 -2.16 6.50
N GLU A 89 -12.88 -1.49 5.52
CA GLU A 89 -11.78 -0.55 5.75
C GLU A 89 -12.34 0.76 6.34
N TRP A 90 -11.47 1.76 6.57
CA TRP A 90 -11.84 3.13 6.96
C TRP A 90 -12.26 3.31 8.42
N ARG A 91 -11.88 2.40 9.32
CA ARG A 91 -12.19 2.53 10.75
C ARG A 91 -11.57 3.80 11.34
N LEU A 92 -12.39 4.56 12.05
CA LEU A 92 -11.95 5.67 12.89
C LEU A 92 -12.20 5.34 14.36
N ASP A 93 -11.22 5.67 15.20
CA ASP A 93 -11.37 5.64 16.64
C ASP A 93 -11.97 6.97 17.13
N PRO A 94 -12.67 6.99 18.28
CA PRO A 94 -13.27 8.22 18.79
C PRO A 94 -12.28 9.35 19.06
N ALA A 95 -11.01 9.01 19.33
CA ALA A 95 -9.94 9.96 19.60
C ALA A 95 -9.21 10.46 18.34
N ASP A 96 -9.49 9.89 17.16
CA ASP A 96 -8.89 10.37 15.92
C ASP A 96 -9.39 11.78 15.62
N ASP A 97 -8.49 12.69 15.30
CA ASP A 97 -8.80 14.02 14.78
C ASP A 97 -7.91 14.32 13.57
N LEU A 98 -8.14 15.43 12.87
CA LEU A 98 -7.35 15.76 11.69
C LEU A 98 -5.85 15.87 12.00
N ALA A 99 -5.49 16.40 13.17
CA ALA A 99 -4.09 16.64 13.52
C ALA A 99 -3.36 15.32 13.81
N SER A 100 -3.95 14.45 14.63
CA SER A 100 -3.36 13.15 14.99
C SER A 100 -3.26 12.23 13.78
N VAL A 101 -4.30 12.19 12.93
CA VAL A 101 -4.29 11.37 11.72
C VAL A 101 -3.30 11.92 10.67
N THR A 102 -3.18 13.24 10.52
CA THR A 102 -2.17 13.84 9.63
C THR A 102 -0.76 13.55 10.14
N ALA A 103 -0.51 13.68 11.44
CA ALA A 103 0.80 13.36 12.02
C ALA A 103 1.18 11.89 11.80
N PHE A 104 0.23 10.97 12.00
CA PHE A 104 0.43 9.55 11.70
C PHE A 104 0.74 9.32 10.21
N PHE A 105 -0.04 9.93 9.30
CA PHE A 105 0.19 9.83 7.86
C PHE A 105 1.57 10.35 7.46
N ASP A 106 1.97 11.51 7.96
CA ASP A 106 3.27 12.12 7.68
C ASP A 106 4.43 11.25 8.18
N GLU A 107 4.29 10.65 9.37
CA GLU A 107 5.26 9.69 9.92
C GLU A 107 5.41 8.46 9.01
N GLN A 108 4.30 7.90 8.52
CA GLN A 108 4.36 6.74 7.62
C GLN A 108 4.96 7.11 6.26
N CYS A 109 4.64 8.29 5.73
CA CYS A 109 5.25 8.81 4.51
C CYS A 109 6.77 9.02 4.64
N ALA A 110 7.23 9.51 5.79
CA ALA A 110 8.66 9.70 6.05
C ALA A 110 9.39 8.35 6.10
N ARG A 111 8.85 7.36 6.81
CA ARG A 111 9.42 6.00 6.85
C ARG A 111 9.43 5.36 5.48
N SER A 112 8.33 5.47 4.75
CA SER A 112 8.19 4.84 3.45
C SER A 112 9.10 5.46 2.39
N ARG A 113 9.36 6.77 2.47
CA ARG A 113 10.39 7.45 1.67
C ARG A 113 11.78 6.87 1.94
N ALA A 114 12.18 6.73 3.20
CA ALA A 114 13.49 6.18 3.55
C ALA A 114 13.70 4.74 3.00
N ILE A 115 12.63 3.92 3.02
CA ILE A 115 12.65 2.57 2.43
C ILE A 115 12.83 2.62 0.92
N VAL A 116 12.07 3.49 0.24
CA VAL A 116 12.11 3.62 -1.23
C VAL A 116 13.46 4.16 -1.70
N GLU A 117 14.04 5.13 -0.99
CA GLU A 117 15.37 5.70 -1.31
C GLU A 117 16.49 4.66 -1.20
N GLY A 118 16.34 3.68 -0.31
CA GLY A 118 17.29 2.57 -0.13
C GLY A 118 17.13 1.41 -1.11
N ALA A 119 16.12 1.43 -1.99
CA ALA A 119 15.74 0.30 -2.83
C ALA A 119 15.86 0.59 -4.33
N GLN A 120 16.27 -0.42 -5.10
CA GLN A 120 16.12 -0.38 -6.55
C GLN A 120 14.67 -0.73 -6.93
N LEU A 121 14.16 -0.17 -8.03
CA LEU A 121 12.81 -0.49 -8.54
C LEU A 121 12.59 -1.98 -8.83
N SER A 122 13.66 -2.71 -9.17
CA SER A 122 13.61 -4.15 -9.42
C SER A 122 13.76 -5.00 -8.15
N ALA A 123 13.91 -4.37 -6.98
CA ALA A 123 14.00 -5.08 -5.72
C ALA A 123 12.68 -5.81 -5.44
N VAL A 124 12.79 -7.04 -4.96
CA VAL A 124 11.66 -7.83 -4.50
C VAL A 124 11.64 -7.78 -2.98
N ALA A 125 10.44 -7.67 -2.40
CA ALA A 125 10.26 -7.75 -0.95
C ALA A 125 10.97 -8.98 -0.38
N ALA A 126 11.58 -8.83 0.80
CA ALA A 126 12.16 -9.97 1.49
C ALA A 126 11.05 -10.96 1.88
N ASP A 127 11.30 -12.26 1.67
CA ASP A 127 10.36 -13.29 2.12
C ASP A 127 10.51 -13.46 3.62
N ALA A 128 9.42 -13.17 4.34
CA ALA A 128 9.38 -13.23 5.78
C ALA A 128 8.24 -14.10 6.31
N GLY A 129 7.56 -14.84 5.43
CA GLY A 129 6.39 -15.63 5.82
C GLY A 129 5.27 -14.78 6.43
N LEU A 130 5.16 -13.51 6.05
CA LEU A 130 4.05 -12.65 6.48
C LEU A 130 2.75 -13.26 5.98
N GLU A 131 1.79 -13.41 6.89
CA GLU A 131 0.46 -13.90 6.53
C GLU A 131 -0.13 -12.98 5.44
N PRO A 132 -0.66 -13.56 4.34
CA PRO A 132 -1.22 -12.78 3.25
C PRO A 132 -2.37 -11.91 3.76
N VAL A 133 -2.55 -10.76 3.10
CA VAL A 133 -3.70 -9.86 3.30
C VAL A 133 -4.97 -10.70 3.48
N PRO A 134 -5.73 -10.53 4.59
CA PRO A 134 -7.00 -11.20 4.75
C PRO A 134 -7.86 -10.89 3.54
N SER A 135 -8.10 -11.90 2.69
CA SER A 135 -8.91 -11.71 1.50
C SER A 135 -10.28 -11.21 1.94
N ALA A 136 -10.64 -9.98 1.55
CA ALA A 136 -12.03 -9.65 1.29
C ALA A 136 -12.48 -10.67 0.23
N ALA A 137 -13.36 -11.59 0.61
CA ALA A 137 -13.82 -12.63 -0.29
C ALA A 137 -14.33 -11.96 -1.59
N GLY A 138 -13.59 -12.10 -2.69
CA GLY A 138 -14.03 -11.63 -4.02
C GLY A 138 -13.01 -10.90 -4.89
N ILE A 139 -11.90 -10.37 -4.37
CA ILE A 139 -10.90 -9.70 -5.23
C ILE A 139 -9.72 -10.64 -5.48
N ARG A 140 -9.67 -11.23 -6.68
CA ARG A 140 -8.48 -11.97 -7.14
C ARG A 140 -7.32 -10.99 -7.28
N PRO A 141 -6.14 -11.21 -6.68
CA PRO A 141 -4.97 -10.40 -7.00
C PRO A 141 -4.61 -10.60 -8.47
N ALA A 142 -4.40 -9.50 -9.20
CA ALA A 142 -3.96 -9.52 -10.59
C ALA A 142 -2.56 -10.11 -10.78
N CYS A 143 -1.81 -10.29 -9.68
CA CYS A 143 -0.52 -10.95 -9.67
C CYS A 143 -0.50 -11.99 -8.53
N GLY A 144 -0.89 -13.23 -8.85
CA GLY A 144 -0.62 -14.37 -7.98
C GLY A 144 0.79 -14.90 -8.26
N PRO A 145 1.47 -15.53 -7.28
CA PRO A 145 2.78 -16.13 -7.52
C PRO A 145 2.62 -17.16 -8.64
N SER A 146 3.36 -16.99 -9.73
CA SER A 146 3.42 -17.98 -10.79
C SER A 146 3.94 -19.27 -10.16
N ARG A 147 3.07 -20.25 -9.93
CA ARG A 147 3.49 -21.60 -9.57
C ARG A 147 4.39 -22.08 -10.70
N ARG A 148 5.71 -22.06 -10.51
CA ARG A 148 6.64 -22.81 -11.37
C ARG A 148 6.18 -24.25 -11.29
N ARG A 149 5.47 -24.74 -12.31
CA ARG A 149 5.30 -26.18 -12.49
C ARG A 149 6.72 -26.73 -12.65
N ALA A 150 7.17 -27.49 -11.66
CA ALA A 150 8.33 -28.35 -11.79
C ALA A 150 8.09 -29.23 -13.02
N ARG A 151 8.84 -28.97 -14.09
CA ARG A 151 8.82 -29.75 -15.32
C ARG A 151 9.60 -31.02 -15.02
N THR A 152 8.97 -31.99 -14.35
CA THR A 152 9.54 -33.33 -14.16
C THR A 152 9.65 -33.97 -15.54
N GLY A 153 10.87 -33.95 -16.08
CA GLY A 153 11.23 -34.60 -17.32
C GLY A 153 11.07 -36.10 -17.17
N ARG A 154 9.97 -36.64 -17.72
CA ARG A 154 9.83 -38.08 -17.95
C ARG A 154 10.76 -38.46 -19.10
N ARG A 155 12.01 -38.85 -18.78
CA ARG A 155 12.86 -39.57 -19.73
C ARG A 155 12.10 -40.84 -20.12
N ARG A 156 11.70 -40.94 -21.39
CA ARG A 156 11.25 -42.22 -21.96
C ARG A 156 12.51 -43.00 -22.31
N ASP A 157 12.76 -44.06 -21.57
CA ASP A 157 13.74 -45.06 -21.94
C ASP A 157 13.26 -45.77 -23.21
N LEU A 158 13.93 -45.49 -24.32
CA LEU A 158 13.87 -46.31 -25.53
C LEU A 158 14.59 -47.62 -25.22
N ARG A 159 13.83 -48.67 -24.88
CA ARG A 159 14.33 -50.04 -25.00
C ARG A 159 14.30 -50.42 -26.48
N MET A 160 15.48 -50.51 -27.08
CA MET A 160 15.70 -51.30 -28.29
C MET A 160 15.54 -52.78 -27.93
N THR A 161 14.53 -53.43 -28.50
CA THR A 161 14.47 -54.88 -28.61
C THR A 161 14.88 -55.26 -30.03
N SER A 162 16.06 -55.85 -30.17
CA SER A 162 16.44 -56.66 -31.31
C SER A 162 15.69 -58.00 -31.23
N GLN A 163 15.02 -58.37 -32.31
CA GLN A 163 15.00 -59.70 -32.90
C GLN A 163 14.42 -59.59 -34.32
#